data_AF-A0A9W7T2Y7-F1
#
_entry.id   AF-A0A9W7T2Y7-F1
#
_cell.length_a   1.000
_cell.length_b   1.000
_cell.length_c   1.000
_cell.angle_alpha   90.00
_cell.angle_beta   90.00
_cell.angle_gamma   90.00
#
_symmetry.space_group_name_H-M   'P 1'
#
loop_
_entity.id
_entity.type
_entity.pdbx_description
1 polymer ?
#
loop_
_entity_poly.entity_id
_entity_poly.type
_entity_poly.pdbx_seq_one_letter_code
_entity_poly.pdbx_strand_id
1 'polypeptide(L)'
;MSQSALFYLSKIVFGDAGEVTSVSVMEGDSVTLHINLAEIKQDDKIQWKSPSNHPIAEIDEKKIIYKEPNESFRGRLELNIQTGDLTIKNMRTKYAGPYKAVISRNIETSVNFDVKVNESSHADSGGTDEETVLKTKGESVTLNTGVQTQRGDLILWRFGDEGLLIAKDDKDNKSSIYDDDEGFRGRLKLDDRTGSLTISDVRSSDSGLYKLKISSNHKQTLYKTFSVYVSDGLSPAAIAGIVVCVLLAAAAAAVVIYYRHCISKPLAVPVEVFQAEDLTLPPDPKDMPTADEGEWFFGDKEIIAKFNKKNNKFTTYDNVLDERFKDKLKLNRQTGSLTIRNIKTRHSGLYKLKIISGSGPSFIHYNVIVMARDKSVHLGDSVTLKTGVTDIKTADEILWTFGPEDTRIARITGGINEPSYYYYTDGRFRDKLEMDNQTGDLKIGDIRTEHIGVYEVQTYVRGETRYKKFTINTSEAEENCG
;
A
#
# COMPACT_ATOMS: atom_id res chain seq x y z
N MET A 1 -18.06 -37.13 17.27
CA MET A 1 -17.93 -37.84 18.57
C MET A 1 -19.02 -37.30 19.47
N SER A 2 -19.99 -38.14 19.83
CA SER A 2 -21.12 -37.77 20.68
C SER A 2 -20.62 -37.54 22.11
N GLN A 3 -20.54 -36.29 22.56
CA GLN A 3 -20.36 -36.03 23.99
C GLN A 3 -21.72 -36.21 24.67
N SER A 4 -21.92 -37.42 25.19
CA SER A 4 -22.94 -37.70 26.19
C SER A 4 -22.49 -37.03 27.49
N ALA A 5 -23.14 -35.92 27.86
CA ALA A 5 -22.89 -35.28 29.15
C ALA A 5 -23.21 -36.27 30.29
N LEU A 6 -22.26 -36.38 31.23
CA LEU A 6 -22.34 -37.24 32.41
C LEU A 6 -23.49 -36.78 33.32
N PHE A 7 -24.53 -37.60 33.44
CA PHE A 7 -25.59 -37.41 34.43
C PHE A 7 -25.21 -38.11 35.73
N TYR A 8 -25.43 -37.43 36.86
CA TYR A 8 -25.51 -38.07 38.17
C TYR A 8 -26.75 -38.98 38.19
N LEU A 9 -26.57 -40.26 37.87
CA LEU A 9 -27.56 -41.30 38.11
C LEU A 9 -27.47 -41.73 39.57
N SER A 10 -28.44 -41.34 40.40
CA SER A 10 -28.68 -42.07 41.65
C SER A 10 -29.20 -43.47 41.26
N LYS A 11 -28.34 -44.48 41.36
CA LYS A 11 -28.76 -45.90 41.35
C LYS A 11 -29.78 -46.14 42.47
N ILE A 12 -30.88 -46.83 42.17
CA ILE A 12 -31.64 -47.75 43.03
C ILE A 12 -32.60 -48.51 42.07
N VAL A 13 -32.42 -49.82 41.85
CA VAL A 13 -32.94 -51.01 42.58
C VAL A 13 -34.47 -51.05 42.61
N PHE A 14 -35.03 -52.05 41.92
CA PHE A 14 -36.46 -52.31 41.72
C PHE A 14 -37.29 -52.30 43.03
N GLY A 15 -38.41 -51.56 43.00
CA GLY A 15 -39.67 -52.00 43.60
C GLY A 15 -40.33 -51.04 44.57
N ASP A 16 -41.12 -50.07 44.06
CA ASP A 16 -42.42 -49.73 44.66
C ASP A 16 -43.35 -49.04 43.66
N ALA A 17 -44.65 -49.33 43.76
CA ALA A 17 -45.71 -48.69 42.99
C ALA A 17 -45.95 -47.27 43.53
N GLY A 18 -45.18 -46.31 43.04
CA GLY A 18 -45.33 -44.90 43.43
C GLY A 18 -44.08 -44.03 43.28
N GLU A 19 -42.93 -44.62 42.96
CA GLU A 19 -41.69 -43.87 42.84
C GLU A 19 -41.70 -42.95 41.60
N VAL A 20 -41.56 -41.64 41.82
CA VAL A 20 -41.48 -40.63 40.77
C VAL A 20 -40.01 -40.32 40.50
N THR A 21 -39.54 -40.59 39.28
CA THR A 21 -38.17 -40.25 38.88
C THR A 21 -38.09 -38.77 38.48
N SER A 22 -37.48 -37.94 39.31
CA SER A 22 -37.25 -36.53 38.97
C SER A 22 -36.04 -36.42 38.03
N VAL A 23 -36.20 -35.76 36.88
CA VAL A 23 -35.13 -35.50 35.90
C VAL A 23 -35.04 -34.01 35.66
N SER A 24 -33.85 -33.44 35.81
CA SER A 24 -33.60 -32.02 35.53
C SER A 24 -32.76 -31.89 34.28
N VAL A 25 -33.18 -31.03 33.36
CA VAL A 25 -32.44 -30.72 32.14
C VAL A 25 -32.40 -29.23 31.87
N MET A 26 -31.45 -28.88 31.03
CA MET A 26 -31.21 -27.53 30.59
C MET A 26 -32.14 -27.14 29.43
N GLU A 27 -32.62 -25.89 29.42
CA GLU A 27 -33.41 -25.41 28.29
C GLU A 27 -32.61 -25.52 26.98
N GLY A 28 -33.25 -26.08 25.95
CA GLY A 28 -32.63 -26.39 24.67
C GLY A 28 -31.92 -27.74 24.60
N ASP A 29 -31.74 -28.45 25.71
CA ASP A 29 -31.13 -29.79 25.70
C ASP A 29 -32.18 -30.89 25.59
N SER A 30 -31.73 -32.09 25.24
CA SER A 30 -32.60 -33.26 25.14
C SER A 30 -32.65 -34.01 26.47
N VAL A 31 -33.81 -34.58 26.79
CA VAL A 31 -33.99 -35.46 27.95
C VAL A 31 -34.37 -36.85 27.47
N THR A 32 -33.80 -37.89 28.06
CA THR A 32 -34.23 -39.27 27.84
C THR A 32 -34.82 -39.83 29.13
N LEU A 33 -36.07 -40.27 29.05
CA LEU A 33 -36.80 -40.86 30.16
C LEU A 33 -36.70 -42.38 30.05
N HIS A 34 -35.94 -42.97 30.97
CA HIS A 34 -35.63 -44.39 30.96
C HIS A 34 -36.65 -45.18 31.76
N ILE A 35 -37.41 -46.05 31.11
CA ILE A 35 -38.37 -46.95 31.79
C ILE A 35 -37.73 -48.27 32.23
N ASN A 36 -36.46 -48.50 31.86
CA ASN A 36 -35.62 -49.62 32.30
C ASN A 36 -36.24 -51.01 32.05
N LEU A 37 -36.91 -51.19 30.91
CA LEU A 37 -37.37 -52.50 30.48
C LEU A 37 -36.21 -53.33 29.89
N ALA A 38 -36.10 -54.60 30.30
CA ALA A 38 -35.08 -55.51 29.77
C ALA A 38 -35.30 -55.85 28.29
N GLU A 39 -36.56 -56.06 27.89
CA GLU A 39 -36.98 -56.30 26.51
C GLU A 39 -38.48 -55.98 26.36
N ILE A 40 -38.90 -55.50 25.19
CA ILE A 40 -40.30 -55.32 24.79
C ILE A 40 -40.75 -56.50 23.90
N LYS A 41 -41.78 -57.22 24.34
CA LYS A 41 -42.36 -58.35 23.58
C LYS A 41 -43.30 -57.86 22.48
N GLN A 42 -43.69 -58.75 21.56
CA GLN A 42 -44.56 -58.41 20.43
C GLN A 42 -45.93 -57.87 20.88
N ASP A 43 -46.49 -58.43 21.95
CA ASP A 43 -47.82 -58.07 22.47
C ASP A 43 -47.76 -57.00 23.58
N ASP A 44 -46.56 -56.50 23.91
CA ASP A 44 -46.39 -55.43 24.89
C ASP A 44 -46.81 -54.09 24.26
N LYS A 45 -47.63 -53.32 24.98
CA LYS A 45 -48.01 -51.96 24.59
C LYS A 45 -47.46 -50.95 25.58
N ILE A 46 -46.88 -49.86 25.08
CA ILE A 46 -46.34 -48.78 25.91
C ILE A 46 -46.92 -47.46 25.43
N GLN A 47 -47.59 -46.72 26.29
CA GLN A 47 -48.16 -45.42 25.96
C GLN A 47 -47.57 -44.33 26.84
N TRP A 48 -46.91 -43.35 26.21
CA TRP A 48 -46.39 -42.16 26.87
C TRP A 48 -47.44 -41.06 26.90
N LYS A 49 -47.60 -40.45 28.08
CA LYS A 49 -48.49 -39.31 28.33
C LYS A 49 -47.68 -38.09 28.78
N SER A 50 -48.06 -36.93 28.27
CA SER A 50 -47.50 -35.62 28.62
C SER A 50 -47.96 -35.12 30.01
N PRO A 51 -47.44 -33.97 30.49
CA PRO A 51 -47.94 -33.28 31.68
C PRO A 51 -49.44 -32.96 31.68
N SER A 52 -50.03 -32.77 30.50
CA SER A 52 -51.48 -32.60 30.35
C SER A 52 -52.24 -33.93 30.33
N ASN A 53 -51.57 -35.06 30.64
CA ASN A 53 -52.08 -36.43 30.61
C ASN A 53 -52.58 -36.88 29.22
N HIS A 54 -52.18 -36.19 28.15
CA HIS A 54 -52.53 -36.55 26.77
C HIS A 54 -51.51 -37.56 26.23
N PRO A 55 -51.93 -38.62 25.50
CA PRO A 55 -51.00 -39.51 24.82
C PRO A 55 -50.16 -38.73 23.82
N ILE A 56 -48.85 -38.94 23.80
CA ILE A 56 -47.91 -38.26 22.89
C ILE A 56 -47.15 -39.24 22.00
N ALA A 57 -46.89 -40.45 22.48
CA ALA A 57 -46.26 -41.51 21.71
C ALA A 57 -46.68 -42.88 22.24
N GLU A 58 -46.64 -43.88 21.39
CA GLU A 58 -47.04 -45.25 21.71
C GLU A 58 -46.17 -46.26 20.97
N ILE A 59 -45.88 -47.39 21.63
CA ILE A 59 -45.43 -48.62 21.00
C ILE A 59 -46.58 -49.61 21.09
N ASP A 60 -47.00 -50.13 19.94
CA ASP A 60 -47.99 -51.20 19.83
C ASP A 60 -47.55 -52.14 18.71
N GLU A 61 -47.55 -53.45 18.96
CA GLU A 61 -47.09 -54.48 18.00
C GLU A 61 -45.67 -54.21 17.42
N LYS A 62 -44.74 -53.69 18.23
CA LYS A 62 -43.42 -53.20 17.79
C LYS A 62 -43.49 -52.15 16.67
N LYS A 63 -44.51 -51.31 16.67
CA LYS A 63 -44.59 -50.10 15.83
C LYS A 63 -44.68 -48.87 16.71
N ILE A 64 -43.93 -47.84 16.33
CA ILE A 64 -44.00 -46.54 17.01
C ILE A 64 -45.09 -45.70 16.36
N ILE A 65 -46.00 -45.16 17.17
CA ILE A 65 -47.08 -44.28 16.76
C ILE A 65 -46.95 -42.98 17.57
N TYR A 66 -46.65 -41.88 16.90
CA TYR A 66 -46.67 -40.56 17.53
C TYR A 66 -48.12 -40.03 17.52
N LYS A 67 -48.66 -39.81 18.72
CA LYS A 67 -50.04 -39.36 18.92
C LYS A 67 -50.06 -37.85 19.16
N GLU A 68 -49.49 -37.07 18.26
CA GLU A 68 -49.38 -35.61 18.38
C GLU A 68 -50.75 -34.94 18.14
N PRO A 69 -51.48 -34.46 19.16
CA PRO A 69 -52.77 -33.80 18.94
C PRO A 69 -52.58 -32.31 18.64
N ASN A 70 -51.43 -31.74 19.03
CA ASN A 70 -51.08 -30.33 18.93
C ASN A 70 -49.63 -30.19 18.48
N GLU A 71 -49.29 -29.07 17.83
CA GLU A 71 -47.95 -28.78 17.29
C GLU A 71 -46.81 -28.70 18.35
N SER A 72 -47.10 -28.95 19.64
CA SER A 72 -46.18 -28.73 20.77
C SER A 72 -44.97 -29.67 20.80
N PHE A 73 -45.12 -30.93 20.36
CA PHE A 73 -44.04 -31.92 20.38
C PHE A 73 -43.53 -32.29 18.97
N ARG A 74 -43.97 -31.56 17.94
CA ARG A 74 -43.72 -31.89 16.54
C ARG A 74 -42.23 -32.04 16.25
N GLY A 75 -41.83 -33.26 15.86
CA GLY A 75 -40.45 -33.58 15.52
C GLY A 75 -39.45 -33.52 16.69
N ARG A 76 -39.94 -33.48 17.94
CA ARG A 76 -39.12 -33.46 19.15
C ARG A 76 -39.02 -34.83 19.83
N LEU A 77 -39.95 -35.74 19.55
CA LEU A 77 -40.02 -37.04 20.21
C LEU A 77 -39.22 -38.09 19.42
N GLU A 78 -38.43 -38.87 20.14
CA GLU A 78 -37.80 -40.09 19.65
C GLU A 78 -38.07 -41.20 20.64
N LEU A 79 -38.75 -42.25 20.19
CA LEU A 79 -39.08 -43.41 21.02
C LEU A 79 -38.17 -44.58 20.65
N ASN A 80 -37.49 -45.16 21.64
CA ASN A 80 -36.67 -46.34 21.41
C ASN A 80 -37.57 -47.59 21.39
N ILE A 81 -37.65 -48.25 20.24
CA ILE A 81 -38.53 -49.42 20.06
C ILE A 81 -38.12 -50.66 20.88
N GLN A 82 -36.85 -50.74 21.31
CA GLN A 82 -36.33 -51.88 22.04
C GLN A 82 -36.48 -51.71 23.55
N THR A 83 -36.25 -50.49 24.06
CA THR A 83 -36.28 -50.19 25.51
C THR A 83 -37.56 -49.50 25.95
N GLY A 84 -38.26 -48.84 25.03
CA GLY A 84 -39.45 -48.01 25.29
C GLY A 84 -39.12 -46.65 25.88
N ASP A 85 -37.84 -46.30 25.96
CA ASP A 85 -37.37 -45.01 26.45
C ASP A 85 -37.80 -43.88 25.51
N LEU A 86 -38.27 -42.78 26.09
CA LEU A 86 -38.69 -41.60 25.35
C LEU A 86 -37.62 -40.53 25.47
N THR A 87 -37.05 -40.14 24.34
CA THR A 87 -36.23 -38.94 24.21
C THR A 87 -37.08 -37.78 23.73
N ILE A 88 -37.01 -36.66 24.45
CA ILE A 88 -37.63 -35.39 24.07
C ILE A 88 -36.51 -34.41 23.80
N LYS A 89 -36.40 -33.97 22.54
CA LYS A 89 -35.38 -33.03 22.10
C LYS A 89 -35.73 -31.60 22.44
N ASN A 90 -34.68 -30.82 22.65
CA ASN A 90 -34.75 -29.37 22.65
C ASN A 90 -35.80 -28.86 23.66
N MET A 91 -35.66 -29.26 24.93
CA MET A 91 -36.64 -29.01 25.98
C MET A 91 -36.91 -27.51 26.18
N ARG A 92 -38.14 -27.17 26.60
CA ARG A 92 -38.58 -25.82 26.96
C ARG A 92 -39.24 -25.87 28.33
N THR A 93 -39.26 -24.74 29.04
CA THR A 93 -39.97 -24.60 30.31
C THR A 93 -41.46 -24.96 30.19
N LYS A 94 -42.11 -24.62 29.08
CA LYS A 94 -43.51 -25.02 28.78
C LYS A 94 -43.75 -26.53 28.64
N TYR A 95 -42.70 -27.34 28.48
CA TYR A 95 -42.80 -28.81 28.38
C TYR A 95 -42.35 -29.51 29.67
N ALA A 96 -42.02 -28.76 30.72
CA ALA A 96 -41.73 -29.30 32.04
C ALA A 96 -43.00 -29.87 32.71
N GLY A 97 -42.80 -30.76 33.67
CA GLY A 97 -43.86 -31.35 34.49
C GLY A 97 -43.88 -32.88 34.45
N PRO A 98 -44.97 -33.49 34.95
CA PRO A 98 -45.05 -34.93 35.13
C PRO A 98 -45.30 -35.69 33.82
N TYR A 99 -44.43 -36.62 33.46
CA TYR A 99 -44.65 -37.56 32.37
C TYR A 99 -45.00 -38.93 32.93
N LYS A 100 -45.81 -39.69 32.17
CA LYS A 100 -46.22 -41.04 32.57
C LYS A 100 -46.09 -42.01 31.42
N ALA A 101 -45.36 -43.10 31.62
CA ALA A 101 -45.36 -44.26 30.74
C ALA A 101 -46.33 -45.30 31.30
N VAL A 102 -47.34 -45.68 30.54
CA VAL A 102 -48.26 -46.80 30.85
C VAL A 102 -47.80 -48.01 30.06
N ILE A 103 -47.50 -49.11 30.75
CA ILE A 103 -46.95 -50.33 30.17
C ILE A 103 -48.01 -51.43 30.36
N SER A 104 -48.62 -51.86 29.27
CA SER A 104 -49.65 -52.89 29.25
C SER A 104 -49.04 -54.22 28.79
N ARG A 105 -48.85 -55.12 29.75
CA ARG A 105 -48.42 -56.52 29.56
C ARG A 105 -49.51 -57.47 30.09
N ASN A 106 -49.13 -58.50 30.84
CA ASN A 106 -50.04 -59.29 31.67
C ASN A 106 -50.71 -58.47 32.78
N ILE A 107 -50.04 -57.41 33.25
CA ILE A 107 -50.52 -56.46 34.25
C ILE A 107 -50.17 -55.06 33.72
N GLU A 108 -51.08 -54.10 33.88
CA GLU A 108 -50.79 -52.70 33.58
C GLU A 108 -49.94 -52.10 34.71
N THR A 109 -48.75 -51.63 34.36
CA THR A 109 -47.88 -50.88 35.26
C THR A 109 -47.64 -49.48 34.72
N SER A 110 -47.19 -48.56 35.57
CA SER A 110 -46.81 -47.24 35.10
C SER A 110 -45.57 -46.70 35.78
N VAL A 111 -44.75 -46.01 35.00
CA VAL A 111 -43.58 -45.28 35.47
C VAL A 111 -43.85 -43.79 35.35
N ASN A 112 -43.63 -43.04 36.43
CA ASN A 112 -43.86 -41.61 36.48
C ASN A 112 -42.52 -40.88 36.54
N PHE A 113 -42.40 -39.80 35.78
CA PHE A 113 -41.24 -38.92 35.75
C PHE A 113 -41.69 -37.51 36.08
N ASP A 114 -40.90 -36.75 36.83
CA ASP A 114 -41.08 -35.29 36.98
C ASP A 114 -39.94 -34.58 36.27
N VAL A 115 -40.24 -33.92 35.15
CA VAL A 115 -39.21 -33.29 34.32
C VAL A 115 -39.14 -31.80 34.63
N LYS A 116 -38.00 -31.36 35.15
CA LYS A 116 -37.70 -29.95 35.43
C LYS A 116 -36.80 -29.40 34.32
N VAL A 117 -37.17 -28.23 33.80
CA VAL A 117 -36.36 -27.54 32.79
C VAL A 117 -35.84 -26.26 33.41
N ASN A 118 -34.52 -26.18 33.56
CA ASN A 118 -33.86 -25.02 34.14
C ASN A 118 -33.43 -24.05 33.03
N GLU A 119 -33.78 -22.79 33.22
CA GLU A 119 -33.15 -21.68 32.53
C GLU A 119 -31.85 -21.35 33.30
N SER A 120 -30.74 -21.99 32.95
CA SER A 120 -29.49 -21.91 33.74
C SER A 120 -28.88 -20.52 33.65
N SER A 121 -28.27 -20.14 34.77
CA SER A 121 -27.34 -19.04 34.97
C SER A 121 -25.87 -19.41 34.71
N HIS A 122 -25.58 -20.63 34.23
CA HIS A 122 -24.22 -21.14 34.02
C HIS A 122 -24.04 -21.79 32.65
N ALA A 123 -22.97 -21.34 31.99
CA ALA A 123 -22.58 -21.69 30.64
C ALA A 123 -21.90 -23.07 30.59
N ASP A 124 -22.46 -23.98 29.82
CA ASP A 124 -21.73 -25.17 29.38
C ASP A 124 -20.83 -24.78 28.20
N SER A 125 -19.52 -24.86 28.41
CA SER A 125 -18.48 -24.48 27.45
C SER A 125 -18.29 -25.60 26.42
N GLY A 126 -19.04 -25.53 25.32
CA GLY A 126 -18.96 -26.49 24.21
C GLY A 126 -18.56 -25.89 22.85
N GLY A 127 -18.08 -24.64 22.79
CA GLY A 127 -17.75 -23.97 21.52
C GLY A 127 -16.31 -24.21 21.07
N THR A 128 -16.12 -24.76 19.87
CA THR A 128 -14.82 -24.91 19.18
C THR A 128 -14.46 -23.71 18.30
N ASP A 129 -15.43 -22.85 18.03
CA ASP A 129 -15.30 -21.74 17.08
C ASP A 129 -15.26 -20.42 17.86
N GLU A 130 -14.05 -19.86 17.98
CA GLU A 130 -13.78 -18.57 18.59
C GLU A 130 -13.55 -17.50 17.52
N GLU A 131 -14.34 -16.42 17.57
CA GLU A 131 -14.21 -15.27 16.67
C GLU A 131 -13.86 -14.02 17.46
N THR A 132 -12.80 -13.31 17.08
CA THR A 132 -12.41 -12.05 17.74
C THR A 132 -12.89 -10.86 16.93
N VAL A 133 -13.53 -9.90 17.61
CA VAL A 133 -14.04 -8.69 16.99
C VAL A 133 -13.49 -7.45 17.71
N LEU A 134 -12.78 -6.61 16.97
CA LEU A 134 -12.25 -5.35 17.46
C LEU A 134 -13.13 -4.19 17.00
N LYS A 135 -13.54 -3.34 17.94
CA LYS A 135 -14.36 -2.17 17.66
C LYS A 135 -13.90 -0.93 18.38
N THR A 136 -14.21 0.21 17.79
CA THR A 136 -14.06 1.52 18.42
C THR A 136 -15.37 1.89 19.11
N LYS A 137 -15.27 2.58 20.24
CA LYS A 137 -16.42 3.04 21.01
C LYS A 137 -17.34 3.91 20.15
N GLY A 138 -18.65 3.66 20.29
CA GLY A 138 -19.70 4.33 19.52
C GLY A 138 -20.06 3.65 18.20
N GLU A 139 -19.29 2.65 17.74
CA GLU A 139 -19.69 1.83 16.59
C GLU A 139 -20.77 0.81 16.94
N SER A 140 -21.29 0.11 15.93
CA SER A 140 -22.13 -1.08 16.14
C SER A 140 -21.33 -2.35 15.80
N VAL A 141 -21.64 -3.43 16.50
CA VAL A 141 -21.09 -4.77 16.22
C VAL A 141 -22.20 -5.76 15.99
N THR A 142 -22.04 -6.62 14.99
CA THR A 142 -22.96 -7.74 14.71
C THR A 142 -22.21 -9.05 14.83
N LEU A 143 -22.65 -9.88 15.77
CA LEU A 143 -22.11 -11.21 16.03
C LEU A 143 -22.89 -12.22 15.19
N ASN A 144 -22.27 -12.71 14.11
CA ASN A 144 -22.94 -13.51 13.10
C ASN A 144 -23.00 -15.00 13.48
N THR A 145 -24.22 -15.54 13.56
CA THR A 145 -24.43 -16.98 13.83
C THR A 145 -23.95 -17.87 12.69
N GLY A 146 -23.92 -17.35 11.46
CA GLY A 146 -23.54 -18.10 10.26
C GLY A 146 -24.59 -19.10 9.77
N VAL A 147 -25.79 -19.10 10.35
CA VAL A 147 -26.86 -20.05 10.01
C VAL A 147 -28.20 -19.36 9.73
N GLN A 148 -29.05 -20.06 9.00
CA GLN A 148 -30.45 -19.71 8.80
C GLN A 148 -31.29 -20.48 9.82
N THR A 149 -32.08 -19.75 10.60
CA THR A 149 -32.91 -20.30 11.67
C THR A 149 -34.24 -20.78 11.11
N GLN A 150 -34.83 -21.77 11.76
CA GLN A 150 -36.08 -22.40 11.34
C GLN A 150 -37.00 -22.60 12.54
N ARG A 151 -38.27 -22.90 12.25
CA ARG A 151 -39.26 -23.27 13.27
C ARG A 151 -38.72 -24.41 14.15
N GLY A 152 -38.88 -24.28 15.46
CA GLY A 152 -38.33 -25.22 16.44
C GLY A 152 -36.96 -24.85 16.99
N ASP A 153 -36.21 -23.95 16.36
CA ASP A 153 -34.90 -23.53 16.86
C ASP A 153 -35.03 -22.65 18.13
N LEU A 154 -34.11 -22.83 19.07
CA LEU A 154 -33.90 -21.94 20.23
C LEU A 154 -32.50 -21.37 20.20
N ILE A 155 -32.43 -20.05 20.30
CA ILE A 155 -31.20 -19.29 20.24
C ILE A 155 -31.03 -18.58 21.57
N LEU A 156 -29.86 -18.76 22.18
CA LEU A 156 -29.50 -18.14 23.44
C LEU A 156 -28.18 -17.40 23.26
N TRP A 157 -28.19 -16.10 23.58
CA TRP A 157 -27.00 -15.27 23.65
C TRP A 157 -26.68 -14.95 25.11
N ARG A 158 -25.43 -15.22 25.51
CA ARG A 158 -24.94 -14.96 26.85
C ARG A 158 -23.71 -14.08 26.84
N PHE A 159 -23.57 -13.22 27.83
CA PHE A 159 -22.45 -12.31 28.00
C PHE A 159 -21.67 -12.59 29.28
N GLY A 160 -20.35 -12.45 29.20
CA GLY A 160 -19.42 -12.57 30.30
C GLY A 160 -19.12 -14.01 30.72
N ASP A 161 -18.22 -14.15 31.68
CA ASP A 161 -17.80 -15.44 32.22
C ASP A 161 -18.92 -16.10 33.02
N GLU A 162 -19.69 -15.31 33.76
CA GLU A 162 -20.86 -15.74 34.52
C GLU A 162 -22.04 -16.17 33.63
N GLY A 163 -22.03 -15.83 32.33
CA GLY A 163 -23.00 -16.34 31.37
C GLY A 163 -24.38 -15.70 31.46
N LEU A 164 -24.45 -14.40 31.72
CA LEU A 164 -25.68 -13.60 31.77
C LEU A 164 -26.45 -13.74 30.47
N LEU A 165 -27.71 -14.20 30.52
CA LEU A 165 -28.56 -14.29 29.33
C LEU A 165 -28.98 -12.89 28.90
N ILE A 166 -28.55 -12.46 27.71
CA ILE A 166 -28.83 -11.11 27.18
C ILE A 166 -29.87 -11.13 26.04
N ALA A 167 -30.05 -12.27 25.38
CA ALA A 167 -31.10 -12.43 24.38
C ALA A 167 -31.51 -13.90 24.19
N LYS A 168 -32.80 -14.11 23.94
CA LYS A 168 -33.43 -15.41 23.67
C LYS A 168 -34.36 -15.29 22.48
N ASP A 169 -34.29 -16.24 21.56
CA ASP A 169 -35.21 -16.34 20.44
C ASP A 169 -35.66 -17.79 20.28
N ASP A 170 -36.92 -18.05 20.67
CA ASP A 170 -37.59 -19.35 20.51
C ASP A 170 -38.53 -19.25 19.32
N LYS A 171 -38.20 -19.93 18.21
CA LYS A 171 -38.96 -19.84 16.95
C LYS A 171 -40.38 -20.42 17.02
N ASP A 172 -40.68 -21.17 18.08
CA ASP A 172 -42.04 -21.67 18.38
C ASP A 172 -42.80 -20.76 19.35
N ASN A 173 -42.20 -19.65 19.78
CA ASN A 173 -42.78 -18.72 20.74
C ASN A 173 -42.32 -17.29 20.38
N LYS A 174 -42.21 -16.42 21.39
CA LYS A 174 -41.76 -15.04 21.24
C LYS A 174 -40.27 -14.93 21.58
N SER A 175 -39.56 -14.10 20.83
CA SER A 175 -38.23 -13.62 21.18
C SER A 175 -38.28 -12.67 22.37
N SER A 176 -37.30 -12.78 23.26
CA SER A 176 -37.10 -11.91 24.42
C SER A 176 -35.69 -11.36 24.41
N ILE A 177 -35.56 -10.04 24.53
CA ILE A 177 -34.29 -9.38 24.80
C ILE A 177 -34.27 -9.07 26.29
N TYR A 178 -33.17 -9.43 26.96
CA TYR A 178 -32.97 -9.21 28.37
C TYR A 178 -31.92 -8.10 28.51
N ASP A 179 -32.39 -6.87 28.35
CA ASP A 179 -31.58 -5.64 28.42
C ASP A 179 -31.90 -4.81 29.68
N ASP A 180 -32.56 -5.44 30.65
CA ASP A 180 -33.01 -4.80 31.90
C ASP A 180 -31.83 -4.39 32.80
N ASP A 181 -30.66 -4.99 32.63
CA ASP A 181 -29.41 -4.51 33.23
C ASP A 181 -28.90 -3.29 32.47
N GLU A 182 -28.62 -2.20 33.21
CA GLU A 182 -28.25 -0.87 32.68
C GLU A 182 -27.14 -0.87 31.61
N GLY A 183 -26.34 -1.94 31.55
CA GLY A 183 -25.31 -2.17 30.55
C GLY A 183 -25.83 -2.11 29.11
N PHE A 184 -26.85 -2.89 28.75
CA PHE A 184 -27.24 -3.13 27.34
C PHE A 184 -28.58 -2.52 26.91
N ARG A 185 -29.24 -1.80 27.83
CA ARG A 185 -30.57 -1.24 27.66
C ARG A 185 -30.76 -0.48 26.34
N GLY A 186 -31.68 -0.96 25.51
CA GLY A 186 -32.06 -0.38 24.22
C GLY A 186 -31.04 -0.54 23.09
N ARG A 187 -29.95 -1.30 23.29
CA ARG A 187 -28.84 -1.41 22.32
C ARG A 187 -28.76 -2.78 21.64
N LEU A 188 -29.42 -3.79 22.17
CA LEU A 188 -29.44 -5.14 21.61
C LEU A 188 -30.54 -5.30 20.57
N LYS A 189 -30.21 -5.98 19.47
CA LYS A 189 -31.17 -6.38 18.44
C LYS A 189 -30.83 -7.78 17.92
N LEU A 190 -31.83 -8.65 17.86
CA LEU A 190 -31.72 -9.95 17.20
C LEU A 190 -32.25 -9.86 15.77
N ASP A 191 -31.56 -10.52 14.85
CA ASP A 191 -32.06 -10.76 13.50
C ASP A 191 -33.03 -11.96 13.50
N ASP A 192 -34.27 -11.75 13.09
CA ASP A 192 -35.31 -12.80 13.11
C ASP A 192 -35.04 -13.96 12.14
N ARG A 193 -34.12 -13.81 11.17
CA ARG A 193 -33.84 -14.82 10.16
C ARG A 193 -32.61 -15.65 10.54
N THR A 194 -31.56 -15.02 11.06
CA THR A 194 -30.29 -15.68 11.39
C THR A 194 -30.06 -15.86 12.88
N GLY A 195 -30.75 -15.12 13.73
CA GLY A 195 -30.50 -15.05 15.17
C GLY A 195 -29.21 -14.30 15.52
N SER A 196 -28.63 -13.54 14.59
CA SER A 196 -27.42 -12.73 14.84
C SER A 196 -27.73 -11.63 15.85
N LEU A 197 -26.82 -11.41 16.78
CA LEU A 197 -26.94 -10.35 17.79
C LEU A 197 -26.20 -9.09 17.32
N THR A 198 -26.92 -7.98 17.26
CA THR A 198 -26.34 -6.66 17.04
C THR A 198 -26.36 -5.87 18.32
N ILE A 199 -25.23 -5.25 18.65
CA ILE A 199 -25.05 -4.33 19.76
C ILE A 199 -24.72 -2.96 19.16
N SER A 200 -25.61 -2.01 19.37
CA SER A 200 -25.46 -0.63 18.90
C SER A 200 -24.71 0.22 19.92
N ASP A 201 -24.00 1.26 19.48
CA ASP A 201 -23.28 2.19 20.36
C ASP A 201 -22.41 1.45 21.39
N VAL A 202 -21.46 0.64 20.90
CA VAL A 202 -20.63 -0.21 21.76
C VAL A 202 -19.76 0.63 22.70
N ARG A 203 -19.63 0.17 23.93
CA ARG A 203 -18.87 0.82 25.01
C ARG A 203 -17.70 -0.07 25.43
N SER A 204 -16.70 0.52 26.07
CA SER A 204 -15.59 -0.26 26.65
C SER A 204 -16.07 -1.34 27.63
N SER A 205 -17.15 -1.07 28.36
CA SER A 205 -17.85 -2.02 29.25
C SER A 205 -18.50 -3.21 28.54
N ASP A 206 -18.74 -3.12 27.23
CA ASP A 206 -19.33 -4.20 26.44
C ASP A 206 -18.28 -5.21 25.97
N SER A 207 -17.00 -4.94 26.27
CA SER A 207 -15.91 -5.87 25.98
C SER A 207 -16.07 -7.13 26.83
N GLY A 208 -15.87 -8.29 26.22
CA GLY A 208 -15.99 -9.57 26.91
C GLY A 208 -16.35 -10.72 25.99
N LEU A 209 -16.65 -11.85 26.62
CA LEU A 209 -17.04 -13.08 25.94
C LEU A 209 -18.54 -13.11 25.69
N TYR A 210 -18.92 -13.36 24.44
CA TYR A 210 -20.30 -13.59 24.02
C TYR A 210 -20.43 -15.03 23.57
N LYS A 211 -21.30 -15.78 24.24
CA LYS A 211 -21.52 -17.21 24.00
C LYS A 211 -22.88 -17.41 23.35
N LEU A 212 -22.88 -18.01 22.17
CA LEU A 212 -24.05 -18.39 21.39
C LEU A 212 -24.31 -19.90 21.55
N LYS A 213 -25.56 -20.26 21.83
CA LYS A 213 -26.07 -21.63 21.72
C LYS A 213 -27.31 -21.64 20.83
N ILE A 214 -27.32 -22.47 19.79
CA ILE A 214 -28.49 -22.73 18.95
C ILE A 214 -28.87 -24.21 19.07
N SER A 215 -30.01 -24.47 19.70
CA SER A 215 -30.59 -25.81 19.83
C SER A 215 -31.68 -26.02 18.79
N SER A 216 -31.56 -27.06 17.99
CA SER A 216 -32.52 -27.41 16.92
C SER A 216 -33.11 -28.80 17.12
N ASN A 217 -34.30 -29.03 16.56
CA ASN A 217 -34.89 -30.38 16.51
C ASN A 217 -34.30 -31.22 15.36
N HIS A 218 -33.76 -30.55 14.33
CA HIS A 218 -33.37 -31.17 13.07
C HIS A 218 -31.85 -31.19 12.83
N LYS A 219 -31.10 -30.40 13.61
CA LYS A 219 -29.66 -30.24 13.48
C LYS A 219 -28.99 -30.44 14.84
N GLN A 220 -27.69 -30.73 14.82
CA GLN A 220 -26.89 -30.72 16.03
C GLN A 220 -26.86 -29.31 16.63
N THR A 221 -26.78 -29.24 17.96
CA THR A 221 -26.65 -27.98 18.69
C THR A 221 -25.38 -27.25 18.24
N LEU A 222 -25.52 -25.98 17.86
CA LEU A 222 -24.40 -25.13 17.49
C LEU A 222 -23.96 -24.31 18.70
N TYR A 223 -22.65 -24.27 18.93
CA TYR A 223 -22.02 -23.40 19.93
C TYR A 223 -21.01 -22.49 19.22
N LYS A 224 -21.00 -21.21 19.57
CA LYS A 224 -20.01 -20.26 19.06
C LYS A 224 -19.65 -19.24 20.13
N THR A 225 -18.38 -18.86 20.19
CA THR A 225 -17.89 -17.87 21.16
C THR A 225 -17.31 -16.68 20.40
N PHE A 226 -17.64 -15.47 20.84
CA PHE A 226 -17.06 -14.24 20.31
C PHE A 226 -16.33 -13.50 21.42
N SER A 227 -15.10 -13.08 21.14
CA SER A 227 -14.31 -12.20 22.00
C SER A 227 -14.39 -10.79 21.44
N VAL A 228 -15.19 -9.93 22.08
CA VAL A 228 -15.37 -8.55 21.64
C VAL A 228 -14.48 -7.63 22.46
N TYR A 229 -13.68 -6.81 21.78
CA TYR A 229 -12.87 -5.77 22.41
C TYR A 229 -13.26 -4.41 21.87
N VAL A 230 -13.64 -3.51 22.77
CA VAL A 230 -14.00 -2.13 22.44
C VAL A 230 -12.93 -1.19 22.98
N SER A 231 -12.29 -0.47 22.07
CA SER A 231 -11.28 0.55 22.39
C SER A 231 -11.90 1.94 22.33
N ASP A 232 -11.47 2.85 23.21
CA ASP A 232 -11.94 4.25 23.21
C ASP A 232 -11.45 5.06 22.00
N GLY A 233 -10.69 4.46 21.08
CA GLY A 233 -10.01 5.15 19.98
C GLY A 233 -8.96 6.15 20.49
N LEU A 234 -8.17 6.70 19.56
CA LEU A 234 -7.32 7.85 19.90
C LEU A 234 -8.17 9.11 19.91
N SER A 235 -8.03 9.96 20.94
CA SER A 235 -8.74 11.22 20.98
C SER A 235 -8.40 12.07 19.75
N PRO A 236 -9.31 12.95 19.28
CA PRO A 236 -9.00 13.88 18.19
C PRO A 236 -7.71 14.68 18.45
N ALA A 237 -7.42 14.99 19.72
CA ALA A 237 -6.17 15.64 20.12
C ALA A 237 -4.94 14.73 19.97
N ALA A 238 -5.05 13.44 20.27
CA ALA A 238 -3.97 12.48 20.04
C ALA A 238 -3.71 12.26 18.54
N ILE A 239 -4.76 12.18 17.72
CA ILE A 239 -4.64 12.08 16.25
C ILE A 239 -3.98 13.35 15.70
N ALA A 240 -4.44 14.53 16.12
CA ALA A 240 -3.83 15.81 15.72
C ALA A 240 -2.35 15.89 16.16
N GLY A 241 -2.04 15.45 17.38
CA GLY A 241 -0.66 15.38 17.88
C GLY A 241 0.23 14.47 17.03
N ILE A 242 -0.25 13.28 16.66
CA ILE A 242 0.50 12.36 15.79
C ILE A 242 0.73 12.98 14.41
N VAL A 243 -0.29 13.60 13.81
CA VAL A 243 -0.15 14.26 12.50
C VAL A 243 0.89 15.38 12.55
N VAL A 244 0.86 16.22 13.60
CA VAL A 244 1.87 17.28 13.80
C VAL A 244 3.27 16.70 13.95
N CYS A 245 3.45 15.66 14.76
CA CYS A 245 4.75 14.99 14.93
C CYS A 245 5.26 14.39 13.63
N VAL A 246 4.40 13.76 12.82
CA VAL A 246 4.76 13.19 11.51
C VAL A 246 5.14 14.29 10.52
N LEU A 247 4.39 15.39 10.47
CA LEU A 247 4.72 16.55 9.62
C LEU A 247 6.04 17.20 10.03
N LEU A 248 6.30 17.34 11.33
CA LEU A 248 7.58 17.85 11.84
C LEU A 248 8.75 16.91 11.52
N ALA A 249 8.57 15.60 11.66
CA ALA A 249 9.57 14.61 11.31
C ALA A 249 9.85 14.60 9.80
N ALA A 250 8.81 14.71 8.97
CA ALA A 250 8.94 14.80 7.51
C ALA A 250 9.66 16.10 7.10
N ALA A 251 9.33 17.23 7.72
CA ALA A 251 10.01 18.50 7.51
C ALA A 251 11.49 18.43 7.93
N ALA A 252 11.79 17.86 9.08
CA ALA A 252 13.15 17.65 9.54
C ALA A 252 13.93 16.73 8.58
N ALA A 253 13.33 15.65 8.10
CA ALA A 253 13.92 14.76 7.10
C ALA A 253 14.18 15.50 5.78
N ALA A 254 13.23 16.31 5.29
CA ALA A 254 13.39 17.12 4.09
C ALA A 254 14.52 18.14 4.24
N VAL A 255 14.63 18.78 5.40
CA VAL A 255 15.73 19.70 5.74
C VAL A 255 17.08 18.97 5.75
N VAL A 256 17.15 17.78 6.38
CA VAL A 256 18.38 16.96 6.38
C VAL A 256 18.75 16.51 4.96
N ILE A 257 17.77 16.11 4.15
CA ILE A 257 17.99 15.75 2.74
C ILE A 257 18.49 16.95 1.95
N TYR A 258 17.90 18.13 2.15
CA TYR A 258 18.34 19.38 1.53
C TYR A 258 19.78 19.74 1.91
N TYR A 259 20.12 19.73 3.21
CA TYR A 259 21.48 20.01 3.66
C TYR A 259 22.49 18.98 3.14
N ARG A 260 22.14 17.68 3.14
CA ARG A 260 22.98 16.65 2.53
C ARG A 260 23.16 16.89 1.04
N HIS A 261 22.10 17.27 0.31
CA HIS A 261 22.18 17.57 -1.12
C HIS A 261 23.07 18.79 -1.42
N CYS A 262 22.96 19.87 -0.65
CA CYS A 262 23.78 21.07 -0.80
C CYS A 262 25.27 20.84 -0.48
N ILE A 263 25.58 19.98 0.49
CA ILE A 263 26.97 19.67 0.89
C ILE A 263 27.62 18.64 -0.04
N SER A 264 26.85 17.88 -0.83
CA SER A 264 27.35 16.76 -1.64
C SER A 264 27.91 17.14 -3.03
N LYS A 265 27.79 18.41 -3.47
CA LYS A 265 28.37 18.83 -4.76
C LYS A 265 29.76 19.46 -4.50
N PRO A 266 30.88 18.76 -4.76
CA PRO A 266 32.19 19.39 -4.69
C PRO A 266 32.23 20.54 -5.70
N LEU A 267 32.59 21.73 -5.24
CA LEU A 267 32.67 22.93 -6.06
C LEU A 267 33.70 22.68 -7.18
N ALA A 268 33.26 22.67 -8.44
CA ALA A 268 34.15 22.50 -9.58
C ALA A 268 35.00 23.76 -9.76
N VAL A 269 36.31 23.60 -9.96
CA VAL A 269 37.24 24.70 -10.20
C VAL A 269 36.96 25.27 -11.60
N PRO A 270 36.54 26.54 -11.75
CA PRO A 270 36.34 27.13 -13.06
C PRO A 270 37.68 27.35 -13.75
N VAL A 271 37.78 26.97 -15.03
CA VAL A 271 38.97 27.17 -15.85
C VAL A 271 38.58 27.77 -17.18
N GLU A 272 39.07 28.98 -17.42
CA GLU A 272 38.80 29.76 -18.62
C GLU A 272 40.01 29.75 -19.55
N VAL A 273 39.78 29.50 -20.84
CA VAL A 273 40.85 29.41 -21.85
C VAL A 273 40.33 29.85 -23.21
N PHE A 274 41.15 30.50 -24.05
CA PHE A 274 40.72 30.88 -25.38
C PHE A 274 40.85 29.73 -26.37
N GLN A 275 39.98 29.71 -27.38
CA GLN A 275 40.09 28.75 -28.47
C GLN A 275 41.45 28.83 -29.16
N ALA A 276 41.95 27.67 -29.60
CA ALA A 276 43.24 27.45 -30.25
C ALA A 276 44.47 27.50 -29.32
N GLU A 277 44.28 27.62 -28.01
CA GLU A 277 45.33 27.45 -27.00
C GLU A 277 45.40 26.00 -26.49
N ASP A 278 46.47 25.67 -25.78
CA ASP A 278 46.62 24.39 -25.09
C ASP A 278 46.16 24.55 -23.62
N LEU A 279 45.20 23.72 -23.19
CA LEU A 279 44.71 23.72 -21.80
C LEU A 279 45.40 22.63 -21.00
N THR A 280 45.95 22.93 -19.82
CA THR A 280 46.48 21.92 -18.90
C THR A 280 45.73 21.94 -17.57
N LEU A 281 45.15 20.79 -17.22
CA LEU A 281 44.46 20.56 -15.95
C LEU A 281 45.42 19.79 -15.00
N PRO A 282 45.88 20.42 -13.91
CA PRO A 282 46.72 19.73 -12.92
C PRO A 282 45.89 18.81 -12.01
N PRO A 283 46.49 17.83 -11.33
CA PRO A 283 45.88 17.24 -10.13
C PRO A 283 46.04 18.15 -8.92
N ASP A 284 45.34 17.85 -7.81
CA ASP A 284 45.60 18.51 -6.53
C ASP A 284 47.04 18.21 -6.05
N PRO A 285 47.85 19.24 -5.74
CA PRO A 285 49.21 19.06 -5.22
C PRO A 285 49.30 18.18 -3.97
N LYS A 286 48.24 18.10 -3.16
CA LYS A 286 48.21 17.30 -1.92
C LYS A 286 48.04 15.80 -2.17
N ASP A 287 47.30 15.45 -3.22
CA ASP A 287 46.96 14.06 -3.54
C ASP A 287 48.01 13.41 -4.43
N MET A 288 48.75 14.22 -5.20
CA MET A 288 49.69 13.72 -6.19
C MET A 288 50.91 12.95 -5.63
N PRO A 289 51.52 13.31 -4.49
CA PRO A 289 52.64 12.55 -3.91
C PRO A 289 52.26 11.12 -3.48
N THR A 290 51.00 10.90 -3.09
CA THR A 290 50.49 9.61 -2.58
C THR A 290 49.68 8.84 -3.62
N ALA A 291 49.45 9.41 -4.80
CA ALA A 291 48.69 8.81 -5.89
C ALA A 291 49.38 7.58 -6.51
N ASP A 292 48.70 6.44 -6.45
CA ASP A 292 49.11 5.20 -7.11
C ASP A 292 48.58 5.13 -8.55
N GLU A 293 47.31 5.51 -8.72
CA GLU A 293 46.55 5.43 -9.98
C GLU A 293 45.65 6.65 -10.14
N GLY A 294 45.31 6.99 -11.38
CA GLY A 294 44.36 8.05 -11.67
C GLY A 294 43.64 7.91 -13.00
N GLU A 295 42.40 8.38 -13.02
CA GLU A 295 41.49 8.32 -14.17
C GLU A 295 40.88 9.70 -14.42
N TRP A 296 41.08 10.21 -15.63
CA TRP A 296 40.46 11.44 -16.13
C TRP A 296 39.19 11.12 -16.89
N PHE A 297 38.12 11.83 -16.55
CA PHE A 297 36.82 11.77 -17.17
C PHE A 297 36.46 13.12 -17.81
N PHE A 298 35.81 13.06 -18.97
CA PHE A 298 34.97 14.14 -19.46
C PHE A 298 33.52 13.83 -19.08
N GLY A 299 32.82 14.75 -18.43
CA GLY A 299 31.52 14.47 -17.82
C GLY A 299 31.63 13.50 -16.64
N ASP A 300 30.59 12.69 -16.44
CA ASP A 300 30.49 11.79 -15.29
C ASP A 300 30.97 10.36 -15.57
N LYS A 301 31.06 9.94 -16.85
CA LYS A 301 31.23 8.52 -17.21
C LYS A 301 32.36 8.26 -18.19
N GLU A 302 32.73 9.22 -19.02
CA GLU A 302 33.59 8.97 -20.18
C GLU A 302 35.06 9.19 -19.85
N ILE A 303 35.81 8.10 -19.79
CA ILE A 303 37.25 8.12 -19.50
C ILE A 303 38.00 8.61 -20.73
N ILE A 304 38.81 9.65 -20.55
CA ILE A 304 39.64 10.25 -21.60
C ILE A 304 41.14 10.02 -21.36
N ALA A 305 41.55 9.71 -20.13
CA ALA A 305 42.93 9.27 -19.84
C ALA A 305 43.01 8.44 -18.56
N LYS A 306 44.02 7.58 -18.48
CA LYS A 306 44.38 6.83 -17.27
C LYS A 306 45.89 6.81 -17.07
N PHE A 307 46.31 6.83 -15.82
CA PHE A 307 47.69 6.55 -15.44
C PHE A 307 47.78 5.61 -14.25
N ASN A 308 48.85 4.82 -14.22
CA ASN A 308 49.27 4.02 -13.09
C ASN A 308 50.78 4.21 -12.93
N LYS A 309 51.19 4.80 -11.80
CA LYS A 309 52.60 5.11 -11.56
C LYS A 309 53.40 3.87 -11.17
N LYS A 310 52.79 2.88 -10.50
CA LYS A 310 53.46 1.66 -10.04
C LYS A 310 54.04 0.84 -11.19
N ASN A 311 53.33 0.77 -12.31
CA ASN A 311 53.77 0.06 -13.52
C ASN A 311 54.14 0.99 -14.69
N ASN A 312 54.24 2.30 -14.44
CA ASN A 312 54.58 3.33 -15.43
C ASN A 312 53.68 3.31 -16.70
N LYS A 313 52.40 2.96 -16.54
CA LYS A 313 51.45 2.88 -17.65
C LYS A 313 50.63 4.17 -17.74
N PHE A 314 50.71 4.85 -18.89
CA PHE A 314 49.96 6.08 -19.19
C PHE A 314 49.25 5.91 -20.53
N THR A 315 47.92 6.06 -20.53
CA THR A 315 47.07 5.81 -21.71
C THR A 315 46.07 6.93 -21.88
N THR A 316 45.95 7.46 -23.10
CA THR A 316 44.90 8.41 -23.50
C THR A 316 43.88 7.69 -24.38
N TYR A 317 42.62 8.10 -24.26
CA TYR A 317 41.49 7.56 -25.02
C TYR A 317 40.89 8.71 -25.84
N ASP A 318 41.53 9.01 -26.97
CA ASP A 318 41.23 10.17 -27.80
C ASP A 318 40.22 9.88 -28.93
N ASN A 319 40.02 8.60 -29.24
CA ASN A 319 38.99 8.09 -30.16
C ASN A 319 37.59 7.96 -29.53
N VAL A 320 37.43 8.31 -28.25
CA VAL A 320 36.15 8.29 -27.53
C VAL A 320 35.40 9.61 -27.76
N LEU A 321 34.06 9.62 -27.58
CA LEU A 321 33.19 10.79 -27.71
C LEU A 321 33.27 11.44 -29.11
N ASP A 322 32.80 10.73 -30.14
CA ASP A 322 32.75 11.22 -31.54
C ASP A 322 34.09 11.75 -32.06
N GLU A 323 35.20 11.13 -31.64
CA GLU A 323 36.56 11.55 -31.99
C GLU A 323 36.90 13.01 -31.63
N ARG A 324 36.13 13.65 -30.72
CA ARG A 324 36.29 15.08 -30.42
C ARG A 324 37.68 15.43 -29.88
N PHE A 325 38.32 14.48 -29.22
CA PHE A 325 39.64 14.59 -28.60
C PHE A 325 40.78 13.93 -29.40
N LYS A 326 40.49 13.41 -30.61
CA LYS A 326 41.45 12.67 -31.45
C LYS A 326 42.76 13.43 -31.61
N ASP A 327 43.87 12.80 -31.25
CA ASP A 327 45.24 13.33 -31.27
C ASP A 327 45.47 14.62 -30.43
N LYS A 328 44.54 14.99 -29.55
CA LYS A 328 44.60 16.24 -28.75
C LYS A 328 45.03 16.04 -27.32
N LEU A 329 44.89 14.84 -26.77
CA LEU A 329 45.17 14.58 -25.35
C LEU A 329 46.64 14.25 -25.13
N LYS A 330 47.22 14.82 -24.08
CA LYS A 330 48.56 14.48 -23.60
C LYS A 330 48.55 14.39 -22.09
N LEU A 331 49.07 13.29 -21.56
CA LEU A 331 49.18 13.07 -20.11
C LEU A 331 50.62 13.26 -19.65
N ASN A 332 50.84 14.12 -18.66
CA ASN A 332 52.17 14.34 -18.09
C ASN A 332 52.57 13.13 -17.23
N ARG A 333 53.70 12.50 -17.55
CA ARG A 333 54.17 11.27 -16.87
C ARG A 333 54.67 11.51 -15.44
N GLN A 334 55.09 12.74 -15.11
CA GLN A 334 55.54 13.11 -13.77
C GLN A 334 54.38 13.61 -12.92
N THR A 335 53.55 14.49 -13.49
CA THR A 335 52.54 15.22 -12.73
C THR A 335 51.13 14.66 -12.89
N GLY A 336 50.86 13.69 -13.76
CA GLY A 336 49.50 13.17 -13.98
C GLY A 336 48.52 14.20 -14.59
N SER A 337 49.00 15.40 -14.90
CA SER A 337 48.22 16.49 -15.49
C SER A 337 47.78 16.14 -16.90
N LEU A 338 46.53 16.48 -17.23
CA LEU A 338 45.96 16.30 -18.55
C LEU A 338 46.08 17.59 -19.36
N THR A 339 46.71 17.51 -20.51
CA THR A 339 46.76 18.60 -21.49
C THR A 339 45.86 18.30 -22.68
N ILE A 340 45.06 19.28 -23.10
CA ILE A 340 44.20 19.25 -24.28
C ILE A 340 44.74 20.28 -25.28
N ARG A 341 45.25 19.80 -26.40
CA ARG A 341 45.90 20.64 -27.40
C ARG A 341 44.91 21.31 -28.33
N ASN A 342 45.18 22.58 -28.66
CA ASN A 342 44.37 23.37 -29.59
C ASN A 342 42.87 23.20 -29.25
N ILE A 343 42.52 23.67 -28.06
CA ILE A 343 41.21 23.50 -27.45
C ILE A 343 40.16 24.31 -28.25
N LYS A 344 38.94 23.80 -28.32
CA LYS A 344 37.81 24.38 -29.06
C LYS A 344 36.62 24.52 -28.12
N THR A 345 35.68 25.38 -28.45
CA THR A 345 34.42 25.57 -27.70
C THR A 345 33.69 24.25 -27.41
N ARG A 346 33.72 23.31 -28.36
CA ARG A 346 33.19 21.95 -28.17
C ARG A 346 33.94 21.08 -27.16
N HIS A 347 35.03 21.54 -26.55
CA HIS A 347 35.72 20.84 -25.46
C HIS A 347 35.37 21.45 -24.10
N SER A 348 34.53 22.49 -24.04
CA SER A 348 33.96 23.00 -22.80
C SER A 348 33.14 21.91 -22.09
N GLY A 349 33.10 21.98 -20.76
CA GLY A 349 32.33 21.06 -19.93
C GLY A 349 33.06 20.65 -18.66
N LEU A 350 32.44 19.73 -17.92
CA LEU A 350 32.96 19.19 -16.68
C LEU A 350 34.09 18.18 -16.99
N TYR A 351 35.23 18.34 -16.34
CA TYR A 351 36.30 17.35 -16.30
C TYR A 351 36.47 16.88 -14.87
N LYS A 352 36.65 15.58 -14.69
CA LYS A 352 36.82 14.98 -13.37
C LYS A 352 38.06 14.12 -13.35
N LEU A 353 38.91 14.30 -12.35
CA LEU A 353 40.01 13.38 -12.08
C LEU A 353 39.71 12.63 -10.79
N LYS A 354 39.70 11.31 -10.89
CA LYS A 354 39.69 10.39 -9.75
C LYS A 354 41.12 9.93 -9.48
N ILE A 355 41.62 10.15 -8.27
CA ILE A 355 42.92 9.69 -7.82
C ILE A 355 42.70 8.57 -6.82
N ILE A 356 43.44 7.47 -6.92
CA ILE A 356 43.42 6.39 -5.94
C ILE A 356 44.78 6.36 -5.25
N SER A 357 44.76 6.48 -3.92
CA SER A 357 45.93 6.40 -3.04
C SER A 357 45.66 5.46 -1.86
N GLY A 358 46.68 5.17 -1.07
CA GLY A 358 46.56 4.31 0.12
C GLY A 358 45.57 4.83 1.18
N SER A 359 45.22 6.13 1.14
CA SER A 359 44.23 6.75 2.02
C SER A 359 42.79 6.71 1.48
N GLY A 360 42.57 6.15 0.29
CA GLY A 360 41.28 6.10 -0.38
C GLY A 360 41.19 7.00 -1.62
N PRO A 361 40.07 6.96 -2.37
CA PRO A 361 39.92 7.74 -3.59
C PRO A 361 39.60 9.21 -3.30
N SER A 362 40.28 10.12 -3.99
CA SER A 362 39.96 11.55 -4.02
C SER A 362 39.49 11.98 -5.41
N PHE A 363 38.79 13.11 -5.47
CA PHE A 363 38.23 13.64 -6.71
C PHE A 363 38.47 15.14 -6.83
N ILE A 364 38.89 15.58 -8.00
CA ILE A 364 38.91 16.98 -8.39
C ILE A 364 38.02 17.18 -9.62
N HIS A 365 37.27 18.27 -9.61
CA HIS A 365 36.33 18.63 -10.67
C HIS A 365 36.74 19.98 -11.26
N TYR A 366 36.77 20.08 -12.58
CA TYR A 366 37.06 21.28 -13.34
C TYR A 366 35.88 21.62 -14.22
N ASN A 367 35.41 22.87 -14.18
CA ASN A 367 34.46 23.38 -15.14
C ASN A 367 35.21 24.20 -16.19
N VAL A 368 35.45 23.61 -17.36
CA VAL A 368 36.24 24.24 -18.43
C VAL A 368 35.31 25.05 -19.33
N ILE A 369 35.60 26.33 -19.47
CA ILE A 369 34.90 27.27 -20.35
C ILE A 369 35.90 27.76 -21.41
N VAL A 370 35.67 27.38 -22.67
CA VAL A 370 36.50 27.81 -23.79
C VAL A 370 35.84 29.00 -24.49
N MET A 371 36.51 30.15 -24.47
CA MET A 371 36.02 31.41 -25.03
C MET A 371 36.47 31.63 -26.48
N ALA A 372 35.60 32.25 -27.28
CA ALA A 372 35.95 32.84 -28.58
C ALA A 372 36.26 34.34 -28.36
N ARG A 373 37.19 34.92 -29.12
CA ARG A 373 37.54 36.35 -28.95
C ARG A 373 36.40 37.25 -29.47
N ASP A 374 35.96 38.19 -28.62
CA ASP A 374 34.90 39.17 -28.90
C ASP A 374 35.33 40.26 -29.90
N LYS A 375 34.36 40.91 -30.55
CA LYS A 375 34.58 42.14 -31.34
C LYS A 375 33.90 43.32 -30.65
N SER A 376 34.71 44.29 -30.21
CA SER A 376 34.23 45.57 -29.69
C SER A 376 34.12 46.57 -30.84
N VAL A 377 33.01 47.31 -30.91
CA VAL A 377 32.70 48.25 -32.01
C VAL A 377 32.01 49.50 -31.44
N HIS A 378 32.31 50.69 -31.96
CA HIS A 378 31.62 51.91 -31.55
C HIS A 378 30.22 52.00 -32.19
N LEU A 379 29.30 52.72 -31.54
CA LEU A 379 27.98 52.98 -32.11
C LEU A 379 28.11 53.83 -33.39
N GLY A 380 27.35 53.45 -34.44
CA GLY A 380 27.41 54.06 -35.76
C GLY A 380 28.41 53.39 -36.72
N ASP A 381 29.37 52.59 -36.22
CA ASP A 381 30.30 51.86 -37.07
C ASP A 381 29.67 50.61 -37.69
N SER A 382 30.39 50.00 -38.63
CA SER A 382 30.03 48.70 -39.22
C SER A 382 31.00 47.60 -38.78
N VAL A 383 30.51 46.37 -38.69
CA VAL A 383 31.33 45.20 -38.35
C VAL A 383 31.07 44.06 -39.31
N THR A 384 32.13 43.35 -39.70
CA THR A 384 32.02 42.13 -40.50
C THR A 384 32.37 40.91 -39.66
N LEU A 385 31.44 39.99 -39.53
CA LEU A 385 31.60 38.69 -38.88
C LEU A 385 32.03 37.65 -39.93
N LYS A 386 33.18 37.01 -39.69
CA LYS A 386 33.86 36.17 -40.68
C LYS A 386 33.51 34.70 -40.50
N THR A 387 32.79 34.11 -41.46
CA THR A 387 32.43 32.68 -41.44
C THR A 387 33.67 31.80 -41.59
N GLY A 388 34.71 32.30 -42.29
CA GLY A 388 35.90 31.55 -42.67
C GLY A 388 35.66 30.57 -43.83
N VAL A 389 34.54 30.68 -44.55
CA VAL A 389 34.29 29.99 -45.82
C VAL A 389 34.91 30.81 -46.94
N THR A 390 35.61 30.15 -47.87
CA THR A 390 36.32 30.83 -48.96
C THR A 390 35.54 30.89 -50.27
N ASP A 391 34.67 29.91 -50.49
CA ASP A 391 33.88 29.78 -51.71
C ASP A 391 32.69 28.83 -51.45
N ILE A 392 31.47 29.31 -51.65
CA ILE A 392 30.21 28.59 -51.45
C ILE A 392 29.88 27.81 -52.73
N LYS A 393 29.68 26.49 -52.62
CA LYS A 393 29.30 25.61 -53.73
C LYS A 393 27.81 25.27 -53.72
N THR A 394 27.29 24.74 -54.82
CA THR A 394 25.85 24.47 -55.04
C THR A 394 25.11 23.74 -53.93
N ALA A 395 25.78 22.87 -53.16
CA ALA A 395 25.20 22.11 -52.06
C ALA A 395 25.43 22.72 -50.66
N ASP A 396 26.11 23.87 -50.58
CA ASP A 396 26.49 24.51 -49.33
C ASP A 396 25.37 25.43 -48.84
N GLU A 397 25.24 25.60 -47.52
CA GLU A 397 24.30 26.49 -46.88
C GLU A 397 24.96 27.26 -45.73
N ILE A 398 24.65 28.54 -45.60
CA ILE A 398 25.07 29.36 -44.46
C ILE A 398 23.84 30.06 -43.90
N LEU A 399 23.60 29.90 -42.60
CA LEU A 399 22.49 30.50 -41.86
C LEU A 399 23.02 31.29 -40.67
N TRP A 400 22.61 32.55 -40.57
CA TRP A 400 22.90 33.43 -39.45
C TRP A 400 21.67 33.60 -38.55
N THR A 401 21.90 33.50 -37.24
CA THR A 401 20.92 33.76 -36.18
C THR A 401 21.44 34.79 -35.18
N PHE A 402 20.53 35.47 -34.49
CA PHE A 402 20.86 36.49 -33.51
C PHE A 402 19.99 36.41 -32.25
N GLY A 403 20.63 36.62 -31.11
CA GLY A 403 19.98 36.67 -29.79
C GLY A 403 19.62 35.29 -29.21
N PRO A 404 19.05 35.27 -28.00
CA PRO A 404 18.74 34.03 -27.27
C PRO A 404 17.58 33.21 -27.87
N GLU A 405 16.82 33.78 -28.80
CA GLU A 405 15.71 33.10 -29.48
C GLU A 405 16.12 32.49 -30.83
N ASP A 406 17.42 32.51 -31.15
CA ASP A 406 17.97 32.02 -32.43
C ASP A 406 17.25 32.61 -33.65
N THR A 407 16.89 33.89 -33.57
CA THR A 407 16.14 34.59 -34.60
C THR A 407 16.96 34.59 -35.89
N ARG A 408 16.42 33.98 -36.96
CA ARG A 408 17.10 33.91 -38.26
C ARG A 408 17.14 35.30 -38.88
N ILE A 409 18.33 35.73 -39.31
CA ILE A 409 18.53 37.07 -39.85
C ILE A 409 19.00 37.07 -41.31
N ALA A 410 19.80 36.08 -41.72
CA ALA A 410 20.27 35.95 -43.10
C ALA A 410 20.57 34.49 -43.45
N ARG A 411 20.38 34.12 -44.72
CA ARG A 411 20.66 32.78 -45.24
C ARG A 411 21.16 32.84 -46.69
N ILE A 412 22.13 32.01 -47.05
CA ILE A 412 22.50 31.75 -48.45
C ILE A 412 22.66 30.25 -48.66
N THR A 413 22.24 29.78 -49.82
CA THR A 413 22.46 28.41 -50.29
C THR A 413 23.18 28.49 -51.62
N GLY A 414 24.20 27.67 -51.87
CA GLY A 414 25.09 27.87 -53.01
C GLY A 414 24.52 27.64 -54.41
N GLY A 415 23.22 27.33 -54.52
CA GLY A 415 22.46 27.39 -55.77
C GLY A 415 21.82 28.76 -56.06
N ILE A 416 21.95 29.74 -55.16
CA ILE A 416 21.34 31.06 -55.25
C ILE A 416 22.44 32.13 -55.28
N ASN A 417 22.40 33.03 -56.25
CA ASN A 417 23.41 34.09 -56.42
C ASN A 417 23.29 35.23 -55.38
N GLU A 418 22.14 35.31 -54.67
CA GLU A 418 21.83 36.37 -53.72
C GLU A 418 21.39 35.79 -52.35
N PRO A 419 21.81 36.41 -51.24
CA PRO A 419 21.33 36.05 -49.90
C PRO A 419 19.84 36.33 -49.72
N SER A 420 19.18 35.49 -48.92
CA SER A 420 17.86 35.76 -48.37
C SER A 420 17.98 36.44 -47.00
N TYR A 421 17.32 37.59 -46.82
CA TYR A 421 17.26 38.31 -45.55
C TYR A 421 15.86 38.23 -44.93
N TYR A 422 15.79 37.95 -43.63
CA TYR A 422 14.52 37.71 -42.92
C TYR A 422 14.08 38.94 -42.10
N TYR A 423 13.64 40.00 -42.79
CA TYR A 423 13.26 41.26 -42.13
C TYR A 423 11.93 41.20 -41.36
N TYR A 424 11.04 40.28 -41.74
CA TYR A 424 9.69 40.18 -41.15
C TYR A 424 9.68 39.54 -39.76
N THR A 425 10.72 38.78 -39.43
CA THR A 425 10.88 38.15 -38.11
C THR A 425 11.54 39.09 -37.10
N ASP A 426 12.23 40.15 -37.56
CA ASP A 426 13.04 40.98 -36.68
C ASP A 426 13.38 42.35 -37.30
N GLY A 427 12.51 43.33 -37.06
CA GLY A 427 12.57 44.64 -37.71
C GLY A 427 13.84 45.46 -37.43
N ARG A 428 14.64 45.09 -36.41
CA ARG A 428 15.86 45.81 -36.02
C ARG A 428 16.93 45.82 -37.10
N PHE A 429 17.01 44.77 -37.92
CA PHE A 429 18.04 44.61 -38.94
C PHE A 429 17.64 45.14 -40.33
N ARG A 430 16.50 45.83 -40.44
CA ARG A 430 16.01 46.37 -41.72
C ARG A 430 17.07 47.28 -42.35
N ASP A 431 17.44 46.98 -43.59
CA ASP A 431 18.43 47.72 -44.40
C ASP A 431 19.84 47.80 -43.81
N LYS A 432 20.19 46.97 -42.83
CA LYS A 432 21.48 47.02 -42.11
C LYS A 432 22.38 45.81 -42.33
N LEU A 433 21.84 44.71 -42.86
CA LEU A 433 22.59 43.49 -43.12
C LEU A 433 23.02 43.42 -44.58
N GLU A 434 24.28 43.10 -44.77
CA GLU A 434 24.88 42.82 -46.06
C GLU A 434 25.71 41.54 -45.94
N MET A 435 25.42 40.53 -46.75
CA MET A 435 26.11 39.25 -46.69
C MET A 435 26.83 38.97 -47.99
N ASP A 436 28.13 38.67 -47.88
CA ASP A 436 28.98 38.35 -49.02
C ASP A 436 28.55 37.02 -49.66
N ASN A 437 28.32 37.01 -50.97
CA ASN A 437 27.75 35.85 -51.66
C ASN A 437 28.75 34.73 -51.97
N GLN A 438 30.06 34.96 -51.78
CA GLN A 438 31.11 33.94 -51.96
C GLN A 438 31.53 33.30 -50.65
N THR A 439 31.49 34.06 -49.56
CA THR A 439 32.02 33.66 -48.24
C THR A 439 30.93 33.51 -47.18
N GLY A 440 29.75 34.12 -47.38
CA GLY A 440 28.69 34.19 -46.37
C GLY A 440 29.04 35.06 -45.16
N ASP A 441 30.12 35.85 -45.26
CA ASP A 441 30.49 36.82 -44.24
C ASP A 441 29.39 37.85 -44.06
N LEU A 442 28.97 38.07 -42.81
CA LEU A 442 27.88 38.98 -42.49
C LEU A 442 28.44 40.33 -42.05
N LYS A 443 28.11 41.38 -42.79
CA LYS A 443 28.37 42.76 -42.44
C LYS A 443 27.10 43.39 -41.86
N ILE A 444 27.25 44.04 -40.72
CA ILE A 444 26.20 44.77 -40.02
C ILE A 444 26.61 46.24 -40.03
N GLY A 445 25.82 47.09 -40.68
CA GLY A 445 26.06 48.53 -40.80
C GLY A 445 25.33 49.36 -39.75
N ASP A 446 25.89 50.53 -39.41
CA ASP A 446 25.31 51.50 -38.47
C ASP A 446 24.85 50.81 -37.18
N ILE A 447 25.81 50.21 -36.45
CA ILE A 447 25.55 49.45 -35.23
C ILE A 447 24.93 50.36 -34.18
N ARG A 448 23.88 49.86 -33.53
CA ARG A 448 23.11 50.51 -32.48
C ARG A 448 23.03 49.56 -31.31
N THR A 449 22.55 50.05 -30.18
CA THR A 449 22.38 49.24 -28.97
C THR A 449 21.54 47.99 -29.19
N GLU A 450 20.54 48.04 -30.07
CA GLU A 450 19.69 46.89 -30.46
C GLU A 450 20.41 45.81 -31.29
N HIS A 451 21.57 46.12 -31.86
CA HIS A 451 22.43 45.18 -32.61
C HIS A 451 23.51 44.55 -31.73
N ILE A 452 23.61 44.94 -30.46
CA ILE A 452 24.56 44.35 -29.50
C ILE A 452 24.03 42.99 -29.08
N GLY A 453 24.91 41.99 -29.06
CA GLY A 453 24.54 40.67 -28.59
C GLY A 453 25.28 39.55 -29.31
N VAL A 454 24.69 38.36 -29.19
CA VAL A 454 25.26 37.12 -29.71
C VAL A 454 24.75 36.86 -31.11
N TYR A 455 25.67 36.65 -32.03
CA TYR A 455 25.44 36.19 -33.39
C TYR A 455 25.98 34.79 -33.56
N GLU A 456 25.16 33.90 -34.09
CA GLU A 456 25.57 32.52 -34.38
C GLU A 456 25.48 32.27 -35.87
N VAL A 457 26.44 31.52 -36.41
CA VAL A 457 26.42 31.08 -37.80
C VAL A 457 26.56 29.57 -37.85
N GLN A 458 25.64 28.95 -38.58
CA GLN A 458 25.71 27.57 -39.00
C GLN A 458 26.10 27.53 -40.46
N THR A 459 27.24 26.91 -40.75
CA THR A 459 27.69 26.63 -42.13
C THR A 459 27.59 25.14 -42.39
N TYR A 460 26.97 24.75 -43.48
CA TYR A 460 27.00 23.42 -44.07
C TYR A 460 27.80 23.52 -45.36
N VAL A 461 29.07 23.13 -45.34
CA VAL A 461 29.98 23.30 -46.48
C VAL A 461 30.66 21.97 -46.76
N ARG A 462 30.55 21.48 -48.00
CA ARG A 462 31.16 20.22 -48.46
C ARG A 462 30.83 19.02 -47.56
N GLY A 463 29.58 18.96 -47.08
CA GLY A 463 29.09 17.88 -46.23
C GLY A 463 29.42 18.00 -44.74
N GLU A 464 30.12 19.07 -44.32
CA GLU A 464 30.42 19.33 -42.91
C GLU A 464 29.58 20.49 -42.37
N THR A 465 28.90 20.26 -41.23
CA THR A 465 28.27 21.33 -40.46
C THR A 465 29.27 21.91 -39.45
N ARG A 466 29.43 23.23 -39.44
CA ARG A 466 30.23 23.96 -38.45
C ARG A 466 29.42 25.10 -37.86
N TYR A 467 29.68 25.39 -36.59
CA TYR A 467 29.07 26.47 -35.84
C TYR A 467 30.14 27.47 -35.39
N LYS A 468 29.85 28.76 -35.51
CA LYS A 468 30.63 29.83 -34.89
C LYS A 468 29.71 30.80 -34.17
N LYS A 469 30.22 31.34 -33.07
CA LYS A 469 29.54 32.33 -32.23
C LYS A 469 30.40 33.58 -32.16
N PHE A 470 29.76 34.74 -32.28
CA PHE A 470 30.37 36.05 -32.18
C PHE A 470 29.59 36.86 -31.16
N THR A 471 30.29 37.58 -30.30
CA THR A 471 29.68 38.59 -29.43
C THR A 471 30.11 39.95 -29.94
N ILE A 472 29.13 40.81 -30.23
CA ILE A 472 29.36 42.23 -30.52
C ILE A 472 28.98 43.01 -29.28
N ASN A 473 29.93 43.80 -28.77
CA ASN A 473 29.78 44.68 -27.62
C ASN A 473 30.17 46.12 -28.00
N THR A 474 29.66 47.11 -27.27
CA THR A 474 30.11 48.51 -27.41
C THR A 474 31.38 48.77 -26.60
N SER A 475 32.28 49.56 -27.17
CA SER A 475 33.34 50.24 -26.40
C SER A 475 32.77 51.53 -25.81
N GLU A 476 32.84 51.67 -24.48
CA GLU A 476 32.68 52.99 -23.85
C GLU A 476 33.83 53.88 -24.31
N ALA A 477 33.52 55.05 -24.87
CA ALA A 477 34.52 56.08 -25.03
C ALA A 477 34.92 56.54 -23.61
N GLU A 478 36.20 56.47 -23.27
CA GLU A 478 36.74 57.19 -22.12
C GLU A 478 36.46 58.68 -22.35
N GLU A 479 35.39 59.21 -21.72
CA GLU A 479 35.21 60.64 -21.60
C GLU A 479 36.35 61.19 -20.74
N ASN A 480 37.33 61.79 -21.42
CA ASN A 480 38.30 62.69 -20.81
C ASN A 480 37.54 63.82 -20.08
N CYS A 481 37.44 63.72 -18.76
CA CYS A 481 37.11 64.86 -17.90
C CYS A 481 38.23 65.90 -18.01
N GLY A 482 37.93 67.03 -18.66
CA GLY A 482 38.70 68.28 -18.59
C GLY A 482 37.94 69.34 -17.80
#